data_AF-A0A2I0W0B1-F1
#
_entry.id   AF-A0A2I0W0B1-F1
#
_cell.length_a   1.000
_cell.length_b   1.000
_cell.length_c   1.000
_cell.angle_alpha   90.00
_cell.angle_beta   90.00
_cell.angle_gamma   90.00
#
_symmetry.space_group_name_H-M   'P 1'
#
loop_
_entity.id
_entity.type
_entity.pdbx_description
1 polymer ?
#
loop_
_entity_poly.entity_id
_entity_poly.type
_entity_poly.pdbx_seq_one_letter_code
_entity_poly.pdbx_strand_id
1 'polypeptide(L)'
;MTDSTVRFGLLCSMFEAMGRDRSAVKKRNRFRTFLERVYTGRDYFSAIRLILPSLDRERGTYGLKESALAAALVDALAISKDSEDALRLINWRKGGARTGANVGNFALVAADILQRRQGSASGGLTIREVNDALDQLSLREGRYWVCSGWVLLLREAIFLAINCAFLLSLEGL
;
A
#
# COMPACT_ATOMS: atom_id res chain seq x y z
N MET A 1 -10.76 -13.32 -15.52
CA MET A 1 -11.06 -12.18 -14.64
C MET A 1 -10.23 -11.02 -15.14
N THR A 2 -10.89 -9.93 -15.50
CA THR A 2 -10.26 -8.65 -15.88
C THR A 2 -9.94 -7.84 -14.63
N ASP A 3 -9.14 -6.78 -14.80
CA ASP A 3 -8.82 -5.73 -13.81
C ASP A 3 -10.02 -5.26 -12.97
N SER A 4 -11.18 -5.14 -13.61
CA SER A 4 -12.47 -4.70 -13.09
C SER A 4 -13.20 -5.74 -12.23
N THR A 5 -12.72 -6.99 -12.21
CA THR A 5 -13.34 -8.09 -11.45
C THR A 5 -12.42 -8.68 -10.39
N VAL A 6 -11.09 -8.54 -10.58
CA VAL A 6 -10.13 -9.05 -9.61
C VAL A 6 -10.04 -8.10 -8.43
N ARG A 7 -10.38 -8.61 -7.25
CA ARG A 7 -10.24 -7.87 -5.99
C ARG A 7 -8.78 -7.63 -5.68
N PHE A 8 -8.47 -6.40 -5.31
CA PHE A 8 -7.14 -5.98 -4.92
C PHE A 8 -6.62 -6.74 -3.69
N GLY A 9 -7.51 -7.10 -2.75
CA GLY A 9 -7.15 -7.93 -1.59
C GLY A 9 -6.51 -9.29 -1.94
N LEU A 10 -6.79 -9.85 -3.12
CA LEU A 10 -6.12 -11.08 -3.59
C LEU A 10 -4.64 -10.83 -3.93
N LEU A 11 -4.34 -9.66 -4.51
CA LEU A 11 -2.97 -9.23 -4.78
C LEU A 11 -2.21 -8.99 -3.46
N CYS A 12 -2.83 -8.32 -2.49
CA CYS A 12 -2.25 -8.15 -1.14
C CYS A 12 -1.98 -9.49 -0.45
N SER A 13 -2.94 -10.42 -0.50
CA SER A 13 -2.80 -11.76 0.07
C SER A 13 -1.63 -12.53 -0.55
N MET A 14 -1.43 -12.38 -1.86
CA MET A 14 -0.27 -12.95 -2.55
C MET A 14 1.04 -12.37 -2.00
N PHE A 15 1.14 -11.04 -1.87
CA PHE A 15 2.35 -10.38 -1.36
C PHE A 15 2.67 -10.76 0.09
N GLU A 16 1.68 -10.78 0.97
CA GLU A 16 1.87 -11.22 2.36
C GLU A 16 2.39 -12.65 2.44
N ALA A 17 1.90 -13.52 1.55
CA ALA A 17 2.34 -14.90 1.50
C ALA A 17 3.74 -15.05 0.88
N MET A 18 4.08 -14.22 -0.12
CA MET A 18 5.43 -14.13 -0.69
C MET A 18 6.45 -13.57 0.31
N GLY A 19 6.05 -12.61 1.15
CA GLY A 19 6.91 -12.05 2.20
C GLY A 19 7.32 -13.07 3.26
N ARG A 20 6.47 -14.08 3.50
CA ARG A 20 6.75 -15.21 4.40
C ARG A 20 7.63 -16.29 3.75
N ASP A 21 7.65 -16.37 2.43
CA ASP A 21 8.43 -17.37 1.72
C ASP A 21 9.92 -17.03 1.71
N ARG A 22 10.75 -17.93 2.24
CA ARG A 22 12.21 -17.81 2.21
C ARG A 22 12.83 -18.21 0.87
N SER A 23 12.12 -18.99 0.05
CA SER A 23 12.63 -19.51 -1.23
C SER A 23 12.16 -18.67 -2.41
N ALA A 24 13.10 -18.26 -3.26
CA ALA A 24 12.79 -17.58 -4.53
C ALA A 24 11.90 -18.41 -5.46
N VAL A 25 12.02 -19.74 -5.45
CA VAL A 25 11.17 -20.65 -6.24
C VAL A 25 9.70 -20.53 -5.82
N LYS A 26 9.43 -20.50 -4.50
CA LYS A 26 8.08 -20.35 -3.96
C LYS A 26 7.48 -19.00 -4.32
N LYS A 27 8.27 -17.92 -4.21
CA LYS A 27 7.88 -16.57 -4.63
C LYS A 27 7.47 -16.52 -6.10
N ARG A 28 8.30 -17.09 -7.00
CA ARG A 28 7.99 -17.20 -8.43
C ARG A 28 6.73 -18.01 -8.70
N ASN A 29 6.54 -19.12 -8.00
CA ASN A 29 5.36 -19.97 -8.16
C ASN A 29 4.07 -19.25 -7.73
N ARG A 30 4.10 -18.46 -6.64
CA ARG A 30 2.95 -17.64 -6.23
C ARG A 30 2.59 -16.60 -7.27
N PHE A 31 3.60 -15.85 -7.74
CA PHE A 31 3.41 -14.85 -8.79
C PHE A 31 2.83 -15.47 -10.07
N ARG A 32 3.40 -16.58 -10.53
CA ARG A 32 2.89 -17.33 -11.69
C ARG A 32 1.45 -17.78 -11.49
N THR A 33 1.14 -18.34 -10.33
CA THR A 33 -0.23 -18.80 -9.99
C THR A 33 -1.22 -17.64 -10.02
N PHE A 34 -0.84 -16.47 -9.52
CA PHE A 34 -1.69 -15.29 -9.55
C PHE A 34 -1.99 -14.85 -10.99
N LEU A 35 -0.98 -14.72 -11.85
CA LEU A 35 -1.16 -14.32 -13.24
C LEU A 35 -1.96 -15.35 -14.06
N GLU A 36 -1.68 -16.65 -13.88
CA GLU A 36 -2.31 -17.70 -14.68
C GLU A 36 -3.73 -18.05 -14.21
N ARG A 37 -4.01 -17.97 -12.91
CA ARG A 37 -5.29 -18.45 -12.35
C ARG A 37 -6.22 -17.36 -11.85
N VAL A 38 -5.67 -16.25 -11.35
CA VAL A 38 -6.47 -15.16 -10.79
C VAL A 38 -6.65 -14.06 -11.82
N TYR A 39 -5.57 -13.66 -12.50
CA TYR A 39 -5.58 -12.54 -13.43
C TYR A 39 -5.64 -12.99 -14.90
N THR A 40 -6.71 -13.69 -15.27
CA THR A 40 -6.84 -14.25 -16.64
C THR A 40 -7.25 -13.23 -17.71
N GLY A 41 -7.13 -11.93 -17.42
CA GLY A 41 -7.27 -10.87 -18.43
C GLY A 41 -6.12 -10.93 -19.43
N ARG A 42 -6.41 -10.73 -20.72
CA ARG A 42 -5.37 -10.67 -21.78
C ARG A 42 -4.45 -9.46 -21.63
N ASP A 43 -4.84 -8.49 -20.81
CA ASP A 43 -4.03 -7.33 -20.46
C ASP A 43 -3.52 -7.47 -19.03
N TYR A 44 -2.25 -7.86 -18.87
CA TYR A 44 -1.57 -7.97 -17.58
C TYR A 44 -1.08 -6.63 -17.05
N PHE A 45 -1.08 -5.57 -17.87
CA PHE A 45 -0.42 -4.31 -17.56
C PHE A 45 -0.92 -3.69 -16.25
N SER A 46 -2.23 -3.67 -16.06
CA SER A 46 -2.92 -3.16 -14.88
C SER A 46 -2.54 -3.87 -13.56
N ALA A 47 -2.17 -5.15 -13.61
CA ALA A 47 -1.63 -5.86 -12.45
C ALA A 47 -0.11 -5.69 -12.31
N ILE A 48 0.62 -5.80 -13.42
CA ILE A 48 2.09 -5.71 -13.42
C ILE A 48 2.58 -4.35 -12.93
N ARG A 49 1.92 -3.25 -13.30
CA ARG A 49 2.30 -1.91 -12.81
C ARG A 49 2.19 -1.75 -11.29
N LEU A 50 1.28 -2.48 -10.64
CA LEU A 50 1.17 -2.52 -9.18
C LEU A 50 2.22 -3.42 -8.54
N ILE A 51 2.68 -4.46 -9.26
CA ILE A 51 3.68 -5.42 -8.78
C ILE A 51 5.10 -4.88 -8.94
N LEU A 52 5.36 -4.17 -10.04
CA LEU A 52 6.65 -3.60 -10.41
C LEU A 52 6.50 -2.08 -10.61
N PRO A 53 6.23 -1.32 -9.53
CA PRO A 53 5.97 0.11 -9.64
C PRO A 53 7.16 0.90 -10.20
N SER A 54 8.40 0.40 -10.03
CA SER A 54 9.61 1.03 -10.58
C SER A 54 9.70 0.97 -12.12
N LEU A 55 8.94 0.06 -12.75
CA LEU A 55 8.87 -0.07 -14.21
C LEU A 55 7.68 0.67 -14.82
N ASP A 56 6.81 1.25 -13.99
CA ASP A 56 5.69 2.07 -14.45
C ASP A 56 6.21 3.44 -14.91
N ARG A 57 6.21 3.67 -16.22
CA ARG A 57 6.63 4.93 -16.84
C ARG A 57 5.47 5.88 -17.12
N GLU A 58 4.23 5.40 -17.05
CA GLU A 58 3.05 6.22 -17.31
C GLU A 58 2.71 7.08 -16.09
N ARG A 59 2.86 6.51 -14.89
CA ARG A 59 2.70 7.26 -13.64
C ARG A 59 4.02 7.95 -13.30
N GLY A 60 4.00 9.29 -13.35
CA GLY A 60 5.07 10.12 -12.80
C GLY A 60 5.20 9.97 -11.28
N THR A 61 6.09 10.74 -10.67
CA THR A 61 6.23 10.71 -9.20
C THR A 61 4.95 11.24 -8.54
N TYR A 62 4.44 10.52 -7.52
CA TYR A 62 3.24 10.95 -6.81
C TYR A 62 3.45 12.19 -5.92
N GLY A 63 4.69 12.67 -5.74
CA GLY A 63 5.02 13.81 -4.88
C GLY A 63 4.66 13.64 -3.40
N LEU A 64 4.38 12.41 -2.96
CA LEU A 64 3.93 12.09 -1.60
C LEU A 64 5.12 11.97 -0.65
N LYS A 65 5.16 12.86 0.35
CA LYS A 65 6.10 12.76 1.48
C LYS A 65 5.45 12.02 2.64
N GLU A 66 6.24 11.28 3.41
CA GLU A 66 5.76 10.51 4.56
C GLU A 66 5.09 11.40 5.62
N SER A 67 5.55 12.66 5.77
CA SER A 67 4.92 13.62 6.67
C SER A 67 3.51 14.02 6.23
N ALA A 68 3.27 14.16 4.92
CA ALA A 68 1.94 14.45 4.39
C ALA A 68 1.02 13.22 4.52
N LEU A 69 1.57 12.02 4.32
CA LEU A 69 0.84 10.77 4.55
C LEU A 69 0.47 10.56 6.01
N ALA A 70 1.37 10.91 6.95
CA ALA A 70 1.10 10.84 8.38
C ALA A 70 -0.06 11.76 8.77
N ALA A 71 -0.04 13.02 8.31
CA ALA A 71 -1.13 13.97 8.56
C ALA A 71 -2.46 13.49 7.96
N ALA A 72 -2.43 13.03 6.70
CA ALA A 72 -3.61 12.50 6.03
C ALA A 72 -4.20 11.27 6.76
N LEU A 73 -3.35 10.37 7.28
CA LEU A 73 -3.78 9.22 8.08
C LEU A 73 -4.44 9.65 9.39
N VAL A 74 -3.86 10.60 10.11
CA VAL A 74 -4.42 11.11 11.38
C VAL A 74 -5.79 11.72 11.15
N ASP A 75 -5.93 12.54 10.10
CA ASP A 75 -7.20 13.18 9.74
C ASP A 75 -8.23 12.14 9.25
N ALA A 76 -7.82 11.21 8.39
CA ALA A 76 -8.69 10.16 7.81
C ALA A 76 -9.22 9.17 8.84
N LEU A 77 -8.41 8.84 9.86
CA LEU A 77 -8.77 7.93 10.93
C LEU A 77 -9.42 8.66 12.13
N ALA A 78 -9.64 9.98 12.01
CA ALA A 78 -10.13 10.84 13.09
C ALA A 78 -9.38 10.63 14.41
N ILE A 79 -8.05 10.47 14.33
CA ILE A 79 -7.20 10.26 15.48
C ILE A 79 -6.92 11.63 16.13
N SER A 80 -7.05 11.72 17.45
CA SER A 80 -6.61 12.92 18.16
C SER A 80 -5.11 13.14 17.93
N LYS A 81 -4.73 14.38 17.57
CA LYS A 81 -3.35 14.77 17.27
C LYS A 81 -2.40 14.54 18.45
N ASP A 82 -2.94 14.54 19.66
CA ASP A 82 -2.19 14.33 20.91
C ASP A 82 -2.12 12.85 21.32
N SER A 83 -2.75 11.94 20.57
CA SER A 83 -2.72 10.52 20.88
C SER A 83 -1.35 9.89 20.58
N GLU A 84 -1.03 8.80 21.29
CA GLU A 84 0.23 8.06 21.10
C GLU A 84 0.40 7.58 19.65
N ASP A 85 -0.68 7.16 18.98
CA ASP A 85 -0.62 6.71 17.58
C ASP A 85 -0.37 7.88 16.61
N ALA A 86 -1.00 9.04 16.81
CA ALA A 86 -0.75 10.22 15.98
C ALA A 86 0.70 10.70 16.14
N LEU A 87 1.18 10.80 17.38
CA LEU A 87 2.56 11.18 17.68
C LEU A 87 3.56 10.18 17.09
N ARG A 88 3.24 8.89 17.10
CA ARG A 88 4.07 7.83 16.49
C ARG A 88 4.06 7.86 14.97
N LEU A 89 2.93 8.16 14.32
CA LEU A 89 2.87 8.39 12.86
C LEU A 89 3.68 9.61 12.44
N ILE A 90 3.53 10.72 13.16
CA ILE A 90 4.21 11.99 12.85
C ILE A 90 5.72 11.86 13.11
N ASN A 91 6.10 11.21 14.21
CA ASN A 91 7.49 11.03 14.62
C ASN A 91 8.04 9.63 14.29
N TRP A 92 7.61 9.03 13.17
CA TRP A 92 7.99 7.66 12.78
C TRP A 92 9.51 7.41 12.69
N ARG A 93 10.31 8.46 12.51
CA ARG A 93 11.78 8.42 12.50
C ARG A 93 12.43 8.44 13.89
N LYS A 94 11.74 8.95 14.92
CA LYS A 94 12.32 9.10 16.26
C LYS A 94 12.18 7.80 17.04
N GLY A 95 13.32 7.18 17.35
CA GLY A 95 13.44 6.13 18.36
C GLY A 95 13.04 6.67 19.75
N GLY A 96 12.33 5.90 20.55
CA GLY A 96 11.90 6.27 21.90
C GLY A 96 11.73 5.03 22.80
N ALA A 97 11.57 5.20 24.11
CA ALA A 97 11.56 4.07 25.06
C ALA A 97 10.47 2.99 24.79
N ARG A 98 9.43 3.33 24.01
CA ARG A 98 8.33 2.42 23.59
C ARG A 98 8.34 2.11 22.10
N THR A 99 9.45 2.34 21.42
CA THR A 99 9.45 2.07 19.99
C THR A 99 9.46 0.59 19.70
N GLY A 100 8.35 0.10 19.13
CA GLY A 100 8.27 -1.26 18.59
C GLY A 100 9.28 -1.48 17.45
N ALA A 101 9.39 -2.73 17.00
CA ALA A 101 10.37 -3.20 16.02
C ALA A 101 10.38 -2.49 14.63
N ASN A 102 9.50 -1.52 14.41
CA ASN A 102 9.21 -0.89 13.10
C ASN A 102 9.75 0.55 12.95
N VAL A 103 10.59 1.05 13.87
CA VAL A 103 11.16 2.42 13.79
C VAL A 103 11.94 2.64 12.51
N GLY A 104 11.83 3.85 11.95
CA GLY A 104 12.58 4.20 10.75
C GLY A 104 11.98 3.61 9.48
N ASN A 105 10.85 2.91 9.58
CA ASN A 105 10.04 2.48 8.45
C ASN A 105 8.61 3.02 8.63
N PHE A 106 8.34 4.19 8.03
CA PHE A 106 7.01 4.83 8.08
C PHE A 106 5.89 3.84 7.73
N ALA A 107 6.17 3.01 6.74
CA ALA A 107 5.22 2.07 6.22
C ALA A 107 4.81 1.04 7.30
N LEU A 108 5.77 0.35 7.90
CA LEU A 108 5.48 -0.64 8.95
C LEU A 108 4.84 -0.01 10.20
N VAL A 109 5.17 1.25 10.52
CA VAL A 109 4.51 2.00 11.60
C VAL A 109 3.04 2.28 11.27
N ALA A 110 2.75 2.71 10.05
CA ALA A 110 1.39 2.98 9.60
C ALA A 110 0.54 1.70 9.55
N ALA A 111 1.09 0.55 9.14
CA ALA A 111 0.36 -0.73 9.12
C ALA A 111 -0.04 -1.17 10.52
N ASP A 112 0.90 -1.09 11.47
CA ASP A 112 0.65 -1.45 12.86
C ASP A 112 -0.51 -0.62 13.45
N ILE A 113 -0.54 0.68 13.17
CA ILE A 113 -1.60 1.58 13.66
C ILE A 113 -2.93 1.33 12.94
N LEU A 114 -2.91 1.12 11.62
CA LEU A 114 -4.10 0.76 10.85
C LEU A 114 -4.70 -0.57 11.33
N GLN A 115 -3.86 -1.58 11.54
CA GLN A 115 -4.28 -2.89 12.02
C GLN A 115 -4.91 -2.79 13.42
N ARG A 116 -4.29 -2.04 14.34
CA ARG A 116 -4.82 -1.83 15.70
C ARG A 116 -6.16 -1.10 15.72
N ARG A 117 -6.39 -0.16 14.80
CA ARG A 117 -7.60 0.70 14.82
C ARG A 117 -8.75 0.19 13.96
N GLN A 118 -8.47 -0.52 12.88
CA GLN A 118 -9.47 -0.86 11.85
C GLN A 118 -9.53 -2.37 11.56
N GLY A 119 -8.58 -3.18 12.04
CA GLY A 119 -8.48 -4.59 11.70
C GLY A 119 -8.11 -4.85 10.23
N SER A 120 -8.01 -6.12 9.84
CA SER A 120 -7.80 -6.55 8.45
C SER A 120 -9.14 -6.65 7.70
N ALA A 121 -9.76 -5.51 7.40
CA ALA A 121 -10.88 -5.48 6.47
C ALA A 121 -10.38 -4.95 5.13
N SER A 122 -10.13 -5.84 4.15
CA SER A 122 -9.90 -5.39 2.78
C SER A 122 -11.22 -4.87 2.23
N GLY A 123 -11.31 -3.56 1.99
CA GLY A 123 -12.38 -2.98 1.19
C GLY A 123 -12.48 -3.74 -0.13
N GLY A 124 -13.69 -4.00 -0.60
CA GLY A 124 -13.95 -4.80 -1.81
C GLY A 124 -13.45 -4.19 -3.13
N LEU A 125 -12.44 -3.32 -3.08
CA LEU A 125 -11.87 -2.65 -4.23
C LEU A 125 -11.26 -3.66 -5.21
N THR A 126 -11.41 -3.32 -6.47
CA THR A 126 -10.84 -4.03 -7.60
C THR A 126 -9.49 -3.43 -7.99
N ILE A 127 -8.69 -4.18 -8.74
CA ILE A 127 -7.41 -3.69 -9.28
C ILE A 127 -7.62 -2.44 -10.14
N ARG A 128 -8.72 -2.37 -10.88
CA ARG A 128 -9.10 -1.18 -11.66
C ARG A 128 -9.29 0.05 -10.78
N GLU A 129 -10.12 -0.04 -9.74
CA GLU A 129 -10.41 1.12 -8.87
C GLU A 129 -9.15 1.64 -8.16
N VAL A 130 -8.24 0.74 -7.78
CA VAL A 130 -6.93 1.13 -7.22
C VAL A 130 -6.08 1.85 -8.26
N ASN A 131 -6.06 1.36 -9.50
CA ASN A 131 -5.33 2.02 -10.58
C ASN A 131 -5.89 3.41 -10.89
N ASP A 132 -7.21 3.51 -11.09
CA ASP A 132 -7.89 4.78 -11.38
C ASP A 132 -7.57 5.85 -10.31
N ALA A 133 -7.50 5.44 -9.04
CA ALA A 133 -7.12 6.32 -7.96
C ALA A 133 -5.66 6.76 -7.96
N LEU A 134 -4.74 5.84 -8.27
CA LEU A 134 -3.32 6.16 -8.42
C LEU A 134 -3.08 7.08 -9.63
N ASP A 135 -3.90 6.97 -10.67
CA ASP A 135 -3.88 7.90 -11.80
C ASP A 135 -4.42 9.28 -11.38
N GLN A 136 -5.48 9.36 -10.59
CA GLN A 136 -5.92 10.64 -10.01
C GLN A 136 -4.87 11.27 -9.08
N LEU A 137 -4.09 10.44 -8.40
CA LEU A 137 -2.98 10.89 -7.55
C LEU A 137 -1.83 11.46 -8.38
N SER A 138 -1.43 10.79 -9.47
CA SER A 138 -0.32 11.24 -10.32
C SER A 138 -0.66 12.54 -11.05
N LEU A 139 -1.94 12.80 -11.34
CA LEU A 139 -2.42 14.04 -11.95
C LEU A 139 -2.50 15.22 -10.97
N ARG A 140 -2.58 14.97 -9.66
CA ARG A 140 -2.69 16.02 -8.63
C ARG A 140 -1.31 16.37 -8.08
N GLU A 141 -0.65 17.34 -8.71
CA GLU A 141 0.55 17.97 -8.14
C GLU A 141 0.17 18.73 -6.86
N GLY A 142 0.42 18.11 -5.70
CA GLY A 142 0.60 18.80 -4.41
C GLY A 142 -0.56 19.69 -3.91
N ARG A 143 -1.16 19.26 -2.79
CA ARG A 143 -1.70 20.10 -1.68
C ARG A 143 -3.22 20.16 -1.44
N TYR A 144 -4.07 19.33 -2.05
CA TYR A 144 -5.47 19.23 -1.61
C TYR A 144 -5.99 17.79 -1.58
N TRP A 145 -5.77 17.11 -0.46
CA TRP A 145 -6.34 15.80 -0.13
C TRP A 145 -7.71 15.97 0.56
N VAL A 146 -8.67 16.59 -0.12
CA VAL A 146 -10.02 16.75 0.43
C VAL A 146 -11.02 16.22 -0.57
N CYS A 147 -11.23 14.90 -0.55
CA CYS A 147 -12.36 14.24 -1.21
C CYS A 147 -12.60 12.91 -0.50
N SER A 148 -13.83 12.64 -0.07
CA SER A 148 -14.21 11.47 0.75
C SER A 148 -13.83 10.10 0.17
N GLY A 149 -13.57 10.01 -1.14
CA GLY A 149 -13.00 8.80 -1.78
C GLY A 149 -11.53 8.52 -1.41
N TRP A 150 -10.78 9.57 -1.06
CA TRP A 150 -9.38 9.45 -0.66
C TRP A 150 -9.20 8.74 0.67
N VAL A 151 -10.13 8.82 1.62
CA VAL A 151 -10.00 8.12 2.91
C VAL A 151 -10.08 6.61 2.72
N LEU A 152 -10.93 6.13 1.81
CA LEU A 152 -11.02 4.72 1.41
C LEU A 152 -9.79 4.27 0.62
N LEU A 153 -9.29 5.13 -0.27
CA LEU A 153 -8.06 4.85 -1.01
C LEU A 153 -6.81 4.94 -0.15
N LEU A 154 -6.75 5.82 0.85
CA LEU A 154 -5.66 5.90 1.81
C LEU A 154 -5.67 4.66 2.71
N ARG A 155 -6.85 4.14 3.10
CA ARG A 155 -6.96 2.86 3.83
C ARG A 155 -6.30 1.69 3.08
N GLU A 156 -6.50 1.60 1.76
CA GLU A 156 -6.07 0.46 0.94
C GLU A 156 -4.70 0.68 0.26
N ALA A 157 -4.46 1.87 -0.28
CA ALA A 157 -3.19 2.24 -0.93
C ALA A 157 -2.06 2.42 0.07
N ILE A 158 -2.33 2.73 1.35
CA ILE A 158 -1.30 2.65 2.39
C ILE A 158 -0.99 1.19 2.71
N PHE A 159 -1.96 0.27 2.71
CA PHE A 159 -1.65 -1.18 2.80
C PHE A 159 -0.71 -1.63 1.67
N LEU A 160 -0.88 -1.07 0.46
CA LEU A 160 0.02 -1.26 -0.66
C LEU A 160 1.36 -0.53 -0.50
N ALA A 161 1.40 0.74 -0.10
CA ALA A 161 2.67 1.47 0.10
C ALA A 161 3.52 0.80 1.19
N ILE A 162 2.87 0.16 2.16
CA ILE A 162 3.52 -0.57 3.25
C ILE A 162 4.04 -1.92 2.81
N ASN A 163 3.28 -2.67 2.01
CA ASN A 163 3.75 -3.92 1.44
C ASN A 163 4.69 -3.73 0.23
N CYS A 164 4.55 -2.65 -0.54
CA CYS A 164 5.46 -2.29 -1.63
C CYS A 164 6.79 -1.77 -1.08
N ALA A 165 6.82 -1.08 0.08
CA ALA A 165 8.08 -0.80 0.78
C ALA A 165 8.78 -2.10 1.21
N PHE A 166 8.03 -3.17 1.53
CA PHE A 166 8.58 -4.50 1.77
C PHE A 166 9.16 -5.15 0.49
N LEU A 167 8.61 -4.81 -0.69
CA LEU A 167 9.15 -5.21 -1.99
C LEU A 167 10.36 -4.37 -2.44
N LEU A 168 10.45 -3.10 -2.06
CA LEU A 168 11.66 -2.28 -2.28
C LEU A 168 12.83 -2.71 -1.37
N SER A 169 12.57 -3.38 -0.25
CA SER A 169 13.60 -4.10 0.51
C SER A 169 13.97 -5.47 -0.09
N LEU A 170 13.28 -5.91 -1.15
CA LEU A 170 13.59 -7.11 -1.93
C LEU A 170 14.25 -6.77 -3.27
N GLU A 171 15.10 -5.72 -3.30
CA GLU A 171 16.16 -5.53 -4.31
C GLU A 171 17.25 -6.63 -4.16
N GLY A 172 16.80 -7.89 -4.18
CA GLY A 172 17.60 -9.11 -4.16
C GLY A 172 16.84 -10.23 -4.89
N LEU A 173 16.10 -9.85 -5.93
CA LEU A 173 15.67 -10.75 -7.01
C LEU A 173 16.67 -10.64 -8.16
#